data_AF-A0A922MSJ0-F1
#
_entry.id   AF-A0A922MSJ0-F1
#
_cell.length_a   1.000
_cell.length_b   1.000
_cell.length_c   1.000
_cell.angle_alpha   90.00
_cell.angle_beta   90.00
_cell.angle_gamma   90.00
#
_symmetry.space_group_name_H-M   'P 1'
#
loop_
_entity.id
_entity.type
_entity.pdbx_description
1 polymer ?
#
loop_
_entity_poly.entity_id
_entity_poly.type
_entity_poly.pdbx_seq_one_letter_code
_entity_poly.pdbx_strand_id
1 'polypeptide(L)'
;MRILELQKYFIGVYIILIGSLVIMVVAFLGCGSALMENVLLLYAYIGSQIATFVLGLVGACVVLDFSTYDSSIQPLIRDVTMRLMNNPQHEGSREILRMVQEGIGCCGADGPMDYINMNKPLPSECRDSVTGCECCHVIGPHSSRQERRRRDDYVQIN
;
A
#
# COMPACT_ATOMS: atom_id res chain seq x y z
N MET A 1 25.97 2.33 5.08
CA MET A 1 24.58 2.59 5.53
C MET A 1 23.51 1.77 4.78
N ARG A 2 23.80 0.57 4.25
CA ARG A 2 22.75 -0.30 3.64
C ARG A 2 22.14 -1.32 4.59
N ILE A 3 22.80 -1.59 5.72
CA ILE A 3 22.40 -2.62 6.69
C ILE A 3 21.11 -2.22 7.42
N LEU A 4 20.97 -0.95 7.82
CA LEU A 4 19.80 -0.43 8.54
C LEU A 4 18.52 -0.42 7.69
N GLU A 5 18.65 -0.20 6.38
CA GLU A 5 17.53 -0.10 5.42
C GLU A 5 16.91 -1.48 5.12
N LEU A 6 17.75 -2.51 5.06
CA LEU A 6 17.29 -3.89 4.88
C LEU A 6 16.48 -4.38 6.09
N GLN A 7 16.84 -3.94 7.31
CA GLN A 7 16.15 -4.34 8.54
C GLN A 7 14.68 -3.92 8.54
N LYS A 8 14.37 -2.68 8.11
CA LYS A 8 12.97 -2.21 8.01
C LYS A 8 12.13 -3.06 7.05
N TYR A 9 12.71 -3.45 5.92
CA TYR A 9 12.04 -4.34 4.97
C TYR A 9 11.77 -5.72 5.57
N PHE A 10 12.76 -6.33 6.24
CA PHE A 10 12.59 -7.63 6.88
C PHE A 10 11.52 -7.63 7.97
N ILE A 11 11.39 -6.54 8.75
CA ILE A 11 10.36 -6.42 9.79
C ILE A 11 8.96 -6.59 9.19
N GLY A 12 8.65 -5.91 8.07
CA GLY A 12 7.36 -6.04 7.38
C GLY A 12 7.10 -7.47 6.89
N VAL A 13 8.12 -8.10 6.28
CA VAL A 13 8.03 -9.47 5.78
C VAL A 13 7.79 -10.46 6.92
N TYR A 14 8.47 -10.31 8.06
CA TYR A 14 8.27 -11.18 9.23
C TYR A 14 6.86 -11.07 9.80
N ILE A 15 6.28 -9.87 9.85
CA ILE A 15 4.90 -9.67 10.32
C ILE A 15 3.90 -10.41 9.43
N ILE A 16 4.04 -10.31 8.11
CA ILE A 16 3.17 -11.01 7.14
C ILE A 16 3.34 -12.54 7.24
N LEU A 17 4.58 -13.02 7.42
CA LEU A 17 4.86 -14.45 7.60
C LEU A 17 4.21 -15.01 8.86
N ILE A 18 4.39 -14.33 10.00
CA ILE A 18 3.79 -14.78 11.27
C ILE A 18 2.26 -14.70 11.17
N GLY A 19 1.71 -13.64 10.61
CA GLY A 19 0.28 -13.48 10.40
C GLY A 19 -0.32 -14.60 9.54
N SER A 20 0.31 -14.94 8.42
CA SER A 20 -0.17 -16.03 7.55
C SER A 20 -0.09 -17.41 8.22
N LEU A 21 0.95 -17.68 9.02
CA LEU A 21 1.06 -18.90 9.82
C LEU A 21 -0.06 -19.01 10.86
N VAL A 22 -0.37 -17.91 11.56
CA VAL A 22 -1.48 -17.87 12.53
C VAL A 22 -2.82 -18.16 11.86
N ILE A 23 -3.10 -17.54 10.71
CA ILE A 23 -4.34 -17.77 9.96
C ILE A 23 -4.45 -19.24 9.52
N MET A 24 -3.34 -19.85 9.08
CA MET A 24 -3.30 -21.27 8.76
C MET A 24 -3.68 -22.15 9.96
N VAL A 25 -3.10 -21.90 11.13
CA VAL A 25 -3.42 -22.67 12.36
C VAL A 25 -4.90 -22.49 12.74
N VAL A 26 -5.41 -21.26 12.69
CA VAL A 26 -6.83 -20.97 12.96
C VAL A 26 -7.75 -21.71 11.98
N ALA A 27 -7.38 -21.79 10.69
CA ALA A 27 -8.15 -22.53 9.70
C ALA A 27 -8.17 -24.04 9.97
N PHE A 28 -7.03 -24.63 10.36
CA PHE A 28 -6.96 -26.04 10.77
C PHE A 28 -7.82 -26.32 12.00
N LEU A 29 -7.78 -25.44 13.01
CA LEU A 29 -8.64 -25.54 14.19
C LEU A 29 -10.13 -25.41 13.83
N GLY A 30 -10.47 -24.51 12.89
CA GLY A 30 -11.83 -24.36 12.37
C GLY A 30 -12.34 -25.65 11.72
N CYS A 31 -11.57 -26.23 10.80
CA CYS A 31 -11.94 -27.49 10.15
C CYS A 31 -12.04 -28.64 11.17
N GLY A 32 -11.08 -28.74 12.10
CA GLY A 32 -11.10 -29.74 13.18
C GLY A 32 -12.31 -29.59 14.11
N SER A 33 -12.70 -28.35 14.44
CA SER A 33 -13.84 -28.08 15.32
C SER A 33 -15.19 -28.47 14.71
N ALA A 34 -15.31 -28.44 13.38
CA ALA A 34 -16.52 -28.87 12.68
C ALA A 34 -16.66 -30.39 12.57
N LEU A 35 -15.53 -31.11 12.51
CA LEU A 35 -15.49 -32.56 12.33
C LEU A 35 -15.48 -33.33 13.66
N MET A 36 -14.92 -32.75 14.72
CA MET A 36 -14.88 -33.39 16.04
C MET A 36 -15.99 -32.88 16.95
N GLU A 37 -16.77 -33.81 17.49
CA GLU A 37 -17.81 -33.56 18.51
C GLU A 37 -17.20 -33.27 19.91
N ASN A 38 -15.98 -32.72 19.95
CA ASN A 38 -15.28 -32.40 21.20
C ASN A 38 -15.48 -30.93 21.55
N VAL A 39 -16.25 -30.69 22.61
CA VAL A 39 -16.56 -29.36 23.15
C VAL A 39 -15.31 -28.53 23.46
N LEU A 40 -14.20 -29.16 23.85
CA LEU A 40 -12.96 -28.45 24.19
C LEU A 40 -12.32 -27.79 22.94
N LEU A 41 -12.39 -28.46 21.79
CA LEU A 41 -11.85 -27.93 20.54
C LEU A 41 -12.68 -26.76 20.00
N LEU A 42 -14.00 -26.80 20.21
CA LEU A 42 -14.91 -25.71 19.88
C LEU A 42 -14.61 -24.46 20.70
N TYR A 43 -14.42 -24.59 22.02
CA TYR A 43 -14.03 -23.45 22.87
C TYR A 43 -12.67 -22.87 22.47
N ALA A 44 -11.71 -23.71 22.09
CA ALA A 44 -10.41 -23.26 21.61
C ALA A 44 -10.51 -22.44 20.32
N TYR A 45 -11.36 -22.85 19.36
CA TYR A 45 -11.60 -22.10 18.13
C TYR A 45 -12.30 -20.75 18.38
N ILE A 46 -13.31 -20.72 19.24
CA ILE A 46 -13.98 -19.46 19.62
C ILE A 46 -12.99 -18.53 20.32
N GLY A 47 -12.17 -19.05 21.23
CA GLY A 47 -11.13 -18.29 21.91
C GLY A 47 -10.09 -17.70 20.95
N SER A 48 -9.61 -18.49 19.98
CA SER A 48 -8.65 -18.01 18.97
C SER A 48 -9.25 -16.94 18.05
N GLN A 49 -10.54 -17.03 17.71
CA GLN A 49 -11.23 -15.97 16.97
C GLN A 49 -11.38 -14.68 17.77
N ILE A 50 -11.75 -14.75 19.04
CA ILE A 50 -11.84 -13.56 19.88
C ILE A 50 -10.46 -12.91 20.02
N ALA A 51 -9.42 -13.70 20.25
CA ALA A 51 -8.05 -13.19 20.35
C ALA A 51 -7.59 -12.51 19.05
N THR A 52 -7.85 -13.12 17.90
CA THR A 52 -7.51 -12.56 16.58
C THR A 52 -8.27 -11.26 16.32
N PHE A 53 -9.55 -11.20 16.71
CA PHE A 53 -10.36 -9.99 16.58
C PHE A 53 -9.81 -8.83 17.42
N VAL A 54 -9.46 -9.09 18.69
CA VAL A 54 -8.85 -8.07 19.56
C VAL A 54 -7.50 -7.61 19.02
N LEU A 55 -6.64 -8.54 18.57
CA LEU A 55 -5.36 -8.18 17.93
C LEU A 55 -5.56 -7.35 16.66
N GLY A 56 -6.57 -7.69 15.85
CA GLY A 56 -6.95 -6.94 14.66
C GLY A 56 -7.40 -5.52 14.99
N LEU A 57 -8.22 -5.35 16.05
CA LEU A 57 -8.64 -4.03 16.52
C LEU A 57 -7.46 -3.19 17.03
N VAL A 58 -6.59 -3.78 17.85
CA VAL A 58 -5.37 -3.09 18.32
C VAL A 58 -4.49 -2.70 17.14
N GLY A 59 -4.27 -3.60 16.18
CA GLY A 59 -3.53 -3.31 14.96
C GLY A 59 -4.16 -2.18 14.13
N ALA A 60 -5.48 -2.18 13.98
CA ALA A 60 -6.20 -1.12 13.27
C ALA A 60 -6.07 0.23 13.99
N CYS A 61 -6.21 0.28 15.31
CA CYS A 61 -6.00 1.50 16.09
C CYS A 61 -4.58 2.03 15.91
N VAL A 62 -3.58 1.16 16.02
CA VAL A 62 -2.17 1.52 15.82
C VAL A 62 -1.93 2.08 14.42
N VAL A 63 -2.48 1.46 13.38
CA VAL A 63 -2.36 1.95 11.99
C VAL A 63 -3.05 3.31 11.81
N LEU A 64 -4.23 3.51 12.41
CA LEU A 64 -4.95 4.78 12.36
C LEU A 64 -4.23 5.89 13.11
N ASP A 65 -3.64 5.58 14.27
CA ASP A 65 -2.81 6.52 15.02
C ASP A 65 -1.58 6.91 14.21
N PHE A 66 -0.87 5.95 13.61
CA PHE A 66 0.26 6.24 12.73
C PHE A 66 -0.14 7.08 11.50
N SER A 67 -1.33 6.84 10.93
CA SER A 67 -1.86 7.63 9.81
C SER A 67 -2.21 9.08 10.21
N THR A 68 -2.69 9.27 11.44
CA THR A 68 -3.12 10.59 11.95
C THR A 68 -1.96 11.41 12.51
N TYR A 69 -1.00 10.76 13.17
CA TYR A 69 0.04 11.44 13.94
C TYR A 69 1.36 11.68 13.20
N ASP A 70 1.64 11.00 12.08
CA ASP A 70 3.02 10.99 11.59
C ASP A 70 3.20 11.22 10.08
N SER A 71 3.63 12.44 9.78
CA SER A 71 4.35 12.84 8.57
C SER A 71 5.62 12.00 8.29
N SER A 72 5.98 11.01 9.11
CA SER A 72 7.16 10.14 8.94
C SER A 72 6.90 8.86 8.12
N ILE A 73 5.64 8.46 7.88
CA ILE A 73 5.36 7.36 6.94
C ILE A 73 5.56 7.80 5.48
N GLN A 74 5.16 9.03 5.16
CA GLN A 74 5.35 9.63 3.83
C GLN A 74 6.81 9.62 3.35
N PRO A 75 7.83 10.04 4.12
CA PRO A 75 9.22 10.01 3.69
C PRO A 75 9.76 8.59 3.53
N LEU A 76 9.27 7.62 4.31
CA LEU A 76 9.67 6.22 4.14
C LEU A 76 9.15 5.66 2.81
N ILE A 77 7.87 5.89 2.50
CA ILE A 77 7.27 5.48 1.22
C ILE A 77 7.96 6.21 0.06
N ARG A 78 8.20 7.51 0.21
CA ARG A 78 8.88 8.34 -0.80
C ARG A 78 10.28 7.81 -1.10
N ASP A 79 11.09 7.51 -0.08
CA ASP A 79 12.45 7.01 -0.27
C ASP A 79 12.45 5.62 -0.94
N VAL A 80 11.53 4.73 -0.55
CA VAL A 80 11.38 3.42 -1.21
C VAL A 80 11.02 3.60 -2.70
N THR A 81 10.01 4.41 -3.01
CA THR A 81 9.58 4.66 -4.40
C THR A 81 10.69 5.32 -5.23
N MET A 82 11.38 6.30 -4.68
CA MET A 82 12.51 6.97 -5.34
C MET A 82 13.68 6.00 -5.59
N ARG A 83 13.96 5.07 -4.68
CA ARG A 83 14.98 4.02 -4.89
C ARG A 83 14.59 3.03 -5.97
N LEU A 84 13.33 2.59 -6.00
CA LEU A 84 12.83 1.71 -7.07
C LEU A 84 12.92 2.40 -8.43
N MET A 85 12.60 3.70 -8.49
CA MET A 85 12.69 4.51 -9.71
C MET A 85 14.13 4.76 -10.16
N ASN A 86 15.08 4.94 -9.21
CA ASN A 86 16.50 5.13 -9.51
C ASN A 86 17.19 3.87 -10.05
N ASN A 87 16.69 2.67 -9.74
CA ASN A 87 17.28 1.41 -10.19
C ASN A 87 16.38 0.62 -11.17
N PRO A 88 16.04 1.17 -12.35
CA PRO A 88 15.16 0.51 -13.31
C PRO A 88 15.84 -0.68 -14.03
N GLN A 89 17.15 -0.86 -13.86
CA GLN A 89 17.94 -1.92 -14.51
C GLN A 89 17.54 -3.32 -14.03
N HIS A 90 16.83 -3.44 -12.91
CA HIS A 90 16.33 -4.73 -12.43
C HIS A 90 14.85 -4.86 -12.83
N GLU A 91 14.55 -5.80 -13.72
CA GLU A 91 13.17 -6.13 -14.14
C GLU A 91 12.23 -6.32 -12.94
N GLY A 92 12.72 -6.94 -11.86
CA GLY A 92 11.95 -7.11 -10.63
C GLY A 92 11.55 -5.80 -9.95
N SER A 93 12.39 -4.75 -10.00
CA SER A 93 12.04 -3.44 -9.42
C SER A 93 10.98 -2.72 -10.25
N ARG A 94 10.98 -2.91 -11.58
CA ARG A 94 9.96 -2.34 -12.48
C ARG A 94 8.60 -2.99 -12.25
N GLU A 95 8.56 -4.32 -12.12
CA GLU A 95 7.29 -5.03 -11.91
C GLU A 95 6.67 -4.75 -10.54
N ILE A 96 7.49 -4.67 -9.48
CA ILE A 96 7.01 -4.27 -8.14
C ILE A 96 6.44 -2.85 -8.19
N LEU A 97 7.15 -1.91 -8.83
CA LEU A 97 6.69 -0.53 -8.96
C LEU A 97 5.38 -0.46 -9.75
N ARG A 98 5.26 -1.24 -10.84
CA ARG A 98 4.04 -1.35 -11.66
C ARG A 98 2.86 -1.87 -10.85
N MET A 99 3.03 -2.99 -10.14
CA MET A 99 1.98 -3.57 -9.29
C MET A 99 1.52 -2.61 -8.19
N VAL A 100 2.44 -1.88 -7.57
CA VAL A 100 2.12 -0.89 -6.53
C VAL A 100 1.35 0.30 -7.13
N GLN A 101 1.83 0.85 -8.24
CA GLN A 101 1.21 2.02 -8.89
C GLN A 101 -0.18 1.70 -9.45
N GLU A 102 -0.35 0.54 -10.08
CA GLU A 102 -1.63 0.06 -10.60
C GLU A 102 -2.59 -0.33 -9.46
N GLY A 103 -2.08 -0.96 -8.40
CA GLY A 103 -2.89 -1.39 -7.26
C GLY A 103 -3.44 -0.25 -6.41
N ILE A 104 -2.68 0.85 -6.25
CA ILE A 104 -3.09 2.02 -5.46
C ILE A 104 -3.67 3.13 -6.35
N GLY A 105 -3.41 3.11 -7.67
CA GLY A 105 -3.80 4.17 -8.60
C GLY A 105 -2.98 5.45 -8.41
N CYS A 106 -1.69 5.32 -8.10
CA CYS A 106 -0.77 6.44 -7.89
C CYS A 106 0.39 6.41 -8.88
N CYS A 107 1.02 7.57 -9.11
CA CYS A 107 2.17 7.66 -10.00
C CYS A 107 3.29 8.51 -9.40
N GLY A 108 4.47 7.93 -9.26
CA GLY A 108 5.64 8.58 -8.65
C GLY A 108 5.61 8.56 -7.12
N ALA A 109 6.55 9.28 -6.50
CA ALA A 109 6.69 9.34 -5.05
C ALA A 109 5.85 10.49 -4.45
N ASP A 110 5.91 11.66 -5.08
CA ASP A 110 5.05 12.82 -4.81
C ASP A 110 4.10 13.13 -5.98
N GLY A 111 4.42 12.64 -7.20
CA GLY A 111 3.57 12.79 -8.38
C GLY A 111 4.27 12.41 -9.68
N PRO A 112 3.57 12.54 -10.83
CA PRO A 112 4.13 12.18 -12.15
C PRO A 112 5.33 13.04 -12.56
N MET A 113 5.46 14.25 -11.99
CA MET A 113 6.60 15.14 -12.21
C MET A 113 7.93 14.54 -11.75
N ASP A 114 7.93 13.56 -10.84
CA ASP A 114 9.15 12.90 -10.38
C ASP A 114 9.88 12.15 -11.51
N TYR A 115 9.13 11.61 -12.48
CA TYR A 115 9.71 10.95 -13.66
C TYR A 115 10.37 11.97 -14.60
N ILE A 116 9.73 13.13 -14.78
CA ILE A 116 10.23 14.23 -15.63
C ILE A 116 11.50 14.83 -15.02
N ASN A 117 11.49 15.08 -13.70
CA ASN A 117 12.66 15.59 -12.98
C ASN A 117 13.87 14.64 -13.02
N MET A 118 13.62 13.33 -13.19
CA MET A 118 14.66 12.30 -13.33
C MET A 118 15.03 11.97 -14.78
N ASN A 119 14.52 12.72 -15.76
CA ASN A 119 14.70 12.46 -17.19
C ASN A 119 14.33 11.01 -17.59
N LYS A 120 13.29 10.42 -16.96
CA LYS A 120 12.78 9.09 -17.29
C LYS A 120 11.44 9.19 -18.03
N PRO A 121 11.21 8.35 -19.06
CA PRO A 121 9.90 8.30 -19.70
C PRO A 121 8.85 7.79 -18.72
N LEU A 122 7.67 8.40 -18.74
CA LEU A 122 6.55 7.98 -17.90
C LEU A 122 6.05 6.60 -18.34
N PRO A 123 5.87 5.63 -17.42
CA PRO A 123 5.31 4.33 -17.74
C PRO A 123 3.90 4.47 -18.34
N SER A 124 3.53 3.58 -19.27
CA SER A 124 2.19 3.54 -19.85
C SER A 124 1.09 3.28 -18.82
N GLU A 125 1.45 2.62 -17.72
CA GLU A 125 0.58 2.30 -16.59
C GLU A 125 0.22 3.54 -15.75
N CYS A 126 1.04 4.58 -15.84
CA CYS A 126 0.82 5.90 -15.23
C CYS A 126 0.10 6.88 -16.17
N ARG A 127 -0.23 6.47 -17.40
CA ARG A 127 -0.85 7.32 -18.40
C ARG A 127 -2.32 6.94 -18.54
N ASP A 128 -3.21 7.90 -18.34
CA ASP A 128 -4.62 7.65 -18.61
C ASP A 128 -4.83 7.52 -20.14
N SER A 129 -5.26 6.34 -20.56
CA SER A 129 -5.43 5.97 -21.97
C SER A 129 -6.50 6.83 -22.67
N VAL A 130 -7.44 7.40 -21.91
CA VAL A 130 -8.61 8.11 -22.45
C VAL A 130 -8.38 9.62 -22.62
N THR A 131 -7.57 10.25 -21.75
CA THR A 131 -7.39 11.72 -21.71
C THR A 131 -5.98 12.16 -22.08
N GLY A 132 -5.00 11.25 -22.14
CA GLY A 132 -3.60 11.60 -22.39
C GLY A 132 -2.97 12.48 -21.30
N CYS A 133 -3.66 12.66 -20.17
CA CYS A 133 -3.11 13.32 -18.99
C CYS A 133 -2.29 12.32 -18.17
N GLU A 134 -1.23 12.83 -17.56
CA GLU A 134 -0.49 12.16 -16.50
C GLU A 134 -1.46 11.90 -15.35
N CYS A 135 -1.39 10.72 -14.70
CA CYS A 135 -2.26 10.35 -13.58
C CYS A 135 -2.16 11.36 -12.41
N CYS A 136 -2.91 12.45 -12.51
CA CYS A 136 -3.26 13.34 -11.43
C CYS A 136 -4.34 12.64 -10.61
N HIS A 137 -3.91 11.90 -9.59
CA HIS A 137 -4.63 11.64 -8.34
C HIS A 137 -6.17 11.80 -8.42
N VAL A 138 -6.88 10.71 -8.74
CA VAL A 138 -8.34 10.67 -8.69
C VAL A 138 -8.86 9.88 -7.48
N ILE A 139 -8.16 9.84 -6.33
CA ILE A 139 -8.81 9.46 -5.06
C ILE A 139 -8.21 10.26 -3.89
N GLY A 140 -8.64 11.51 -3.78
CA GLY A 140 -8.48 12.34 -2.58
C GLY A 140 -9.28 13.63 -2.73
N PRO A 141 -9.82 14.20 -1.64
CA PRO A 141 -10.75 15.33 -1.70
C PRO A 141 -10.14 16.62 -2.27
N HIS A 142 -8.84 16.63 -2.56
CA HIS A 142 -8.11 17.76 -3.13
C HIS A 142 -8.15 17.85 -4.68
N SER A 143 -8.59 16.80 -5.38
CA SER A 143 -8.66 16.77 -6.85
C SER A 143 -9.73 17.72 -7.44
N SER A 144 -10.77 18.03 -6.68
CA SER A 144 -11.85 18.94 -7.11
C SER A 144 -11.45 20.42 -7.28
N ARG A 145 -10.30 20.85 -6.74
CA ARG A 145 -9.79 22.24 -6.89
C ARG A 145 -8.89 22.45 -8.10
N GLN A 146 -8.19 21.42 -8.57
CA GLN A 146 -7.33 21.53 -9.75
C GLN A 146 -8.13 21.47 -11.06
N GLU A 147 -9.18 20.64 -11.12
CA GLU A 147 -10.13 20.62 -12.24
C GLU A 147 -10.87 21.95 -12.41
N ARG A 148 -11.23 22.61 -11.29
CA ARG A 148 -11.88 23.94 -11.31
C ARG A 148 -10.94 25.03 -11.82
N ARG A 149 -9.68 25.10 -11.35
CA ARG A 149 -8.73 26.10 -11.85
C ARG A 149 -8.45 25.95 -13.35
N ARG A 150 -8.31 24.72 -13.87
CA ARG A 150 -8.15 24.51 -15.33
C ARG A 150 -9.41 24.88 -16.12
N ARG A 151 -10.62 24.71 -15.55
CA ARG A 151 -11.86 25.16 -16.18
C ARG A 151 -11.98 26.68 -16.21
N ASP A 152 -11.55 27.37 -15.15
CA ASP A 152 -11.56 28.83 -15.07
C ASP A 152 -10.55 29.48 -16.05
N ASP A 153 -9.38 28.87 -16.26
CA ASP A 153 -8.42 29.33 -17.29
C ASP A 153 -8.95 29.15 -18.72
N TYR A 154 -9.73 28.10 -18.99
CA TYR A 154 -10.32 27.91 -20.33
C TYR A 154 -11.45 28.91 -20.63
N VAL A 155 -12.21 29.34 -19.61
CA VAL A 155 -13.27 30.35 -19.75
C VAL A 155 -12.72 31.78 -19.84
N GLN A 156 -11.45 32.01 -19.47
CA GLN A 156 -10.80 33.32 -19.65
C GLN A 156 -10.13 33.49 -21.02
N ILE A 157 -9.99 32.42 -21.80
CA ILE A 157 -9.32 32.44 -23.12
C ILE A 157 -10.33 32.39 -24.29
N ASN A 158 -11.63 32.21 -24.01
CA ASN A 158 -12.70 32.18 -25.01
C ASN A 158 -13.91 33.01 -24.57
#